data_AF-A0A843X417-F1
#
_entry.id   AF-A0A843X417-F1
#
_cell.length_a   1.000
_cell.length_b   1.000
_cell.length_c   1.000
_cell.angle_alpha   90.00
_cell.angle_beta   90.00
_cell.angle_gamma   90.00
#
_symmetry.space_group_name_H-M   'P 1'
#
loop_
_entity.id
_entity.type
_entity.pdbx_description
1 polymer ?
#
loop_
_entity_poly.entity_id
_entity_poly.type
_entity_poly.pdbx_seq_one_letter_code
_entity_poly.pdbx_strand_id
1 'polypeptide(L)'
;MKDLDKKWRSWKYALRYKYFNPSLKPNQQVTPTDARVDQEQWKKAIQTWTLTDWKKHSEINKKNKSLYKYYHCAGTKSFADI
;
A
#
# COMPACT_ATOMS: atom_id res chain seq x y z
N MET A 1 -4.02 -0.18 19.80
CA MET A 1 -2.82 -0.47 18.98
C MET A 1 -3.06 -0.57 17.46
N LYS A 2 -4.30 -0.77 16.95
CA LYS A 2 -4.58 -0.88 15.49
C LYS A 2 -4.29 0.38 14.65
N ASP A 3 -4.26 1.56 15.27
CA ASP A 3 -4.11 2.82 14.53
C ASP A 3 -2.69 3.11 14.06
N LEU A 4 -1.67 2.60 14.77
CA LEU A 4 -0.27 2.84 14.40
C LEU A 4 0.08 2.13 13.10
N ASP A 5 -0.33 0.87 12.95
CA ASP A 5 -0.12 0.10 11.71
C ASP A 5 -0.78 0.75 10.50
N LYS A 6 -1.99 1.27 10.69
CA LYS A 6 -2.72 1.97 9.62
C LYS A 6 -1.97 3.25 9.22
N LYS A 7 -1.56 4.07 10.20
CA LYS A 7 -0.75 5.28 9.96
C LYS A 7 0.56 4.95 9.25
N TRP A 8 1.24 3.89 9.68
CA TRP A 8 2.49 3.44 9.08
C TRP A 8 2.32 2.99 7.62
N ARG A 9 1.26 2.22 7.32
CA ARG A 9 0.93 1.82 5.94
C ARG A 9 0.60 3.03 5.07
N SER A 10 -0.22 3.95 5.56
CA SER A 10 -0.56 5.19 4.85
C SER A 10 0.67 6.07 4.59
N TRP A 11 1.55 6.21 5.58
CA TRP A 11 2.79 6.98 5.43
C TRP A 11 3.72 6.36 4.37
N LYS A 12 3.96 5.04 4.42
CA LYS A 12 4.77 4.34 3.40
C LYS A 12 4.16 4.47 2.00
N TYR A 13 2.83 4.42 1.90
CA TYR A 13 2.15 4.64 0.63
C TYR A 13 2.38 6.06 0.08
N ALA A 14 2.20 7.09 0.91
CA ALA A 14 2.44 8.48 0.53
C ALA A 14 3.90 8.72 0.10
N LEU A 15 4.84 8.12 0.83
CA LEU A 15 6.27 8.17 0.52
C LEU A 15 6.57 7.55 -0.85
N ARG A 16 6.06 6.33 -1.10
CA ARG A 16 6.17 5.68 -2.41
C ARG A 16 5.55 6.53 -3.50
N TYR A 17 4.35 7.06 -3.30
CA TYR A 17 3.65 7.88 -4.30
C TYR A 17 4.46 9.13 -4.70
N LYS A 18 5.10 9.79 -3.74
CA LYS A 18 5.85 11.04 -3.98
C LYS A 18 7.21 10.82 -4.64
N TYR A 19 7.93 9.76 -4.28
CA TYR A 19 9.35 9.60 -4.67
C TYR A 19 9.60 8.44 -5.66
N PHE A 20 8.70 7.46 -5.77
CA PHE A 20 8.89 6.33 -6.68
C PHE A 20 8.30 6.62 -8.07
N ASN A 21 9.17 6.70 -9.08
CA ASN A 21 8.75 6.84 -10.48
C ASN A 21 8.93 5.50 -11.24
N PRO A 22 7.85 4.79 -11.62
CA PRO A 22 7.95 3.48 -12.26
C PRO A 22 8.62 3.51 -13.65
N SER A 23 8.72 4.68 -14.29
CA SER A 23 9.37 4.84 -15.61
C SER A 23 10.89 4.92 -15.52
N LEU A 24 11.45 5.18 -14.32
CA LEU A 24 12.88 5.30 -14.09
C LEU A 24 13.49 3.96 -13.65
N LYS A 25 14.77 3.76 -13.99
CA LYS A 25 15.55 2.61 -13.50
C LYS A 25 15.86 2.79 -12.02
N PRO A 26 16.00 1.71 -11.22
CA PRO A 26 16.25 1.78 -9.78
C PRO A 26 17.37 2.73 -9.35
N ASN A 27 18.45 2.82 -10.14
CA ASN A 27 19.61 3.65 -9.83
C ASN A 27 19.39 5.15 -10.12
N GLN A 28 18.34 5.49 -10.87
CA GLN A 28 17.96 6.86 -11.23
C GLN A 28 16.79 7.38 -10.38
N GLN A 29 16.29 6.58 -9.45
CA GLN A 29 15.20 6.97 -8.55
C GLN A 29 15.66 8.07 -7.60
N VAL A 30 14.77 9.03 -7.34
CA VAL A 30 14.99 10.08 -6.33
C VAL A 30 14.98 9.45 -4.94
N THR A 31 15.98 9.79 -4.13
CA THR A 31 16.01 9.44 -2.70
C THR A 31 15.17 10.44 -1.91
N PRO A 32 14.30 9.98 -0.99
CA PRO A 32 13.58 10.86 -0.09
C PRO A 32 14.55 11.68 0.76
N THR A 33 14.28 12.97 0.89
CA THR A 33 15.02 13.89 1.77
C THR A 33 14.61 13.75 3.24
N ASP A 34 13.62 12.91 3.54
CA ASP A 34 13.08 12.73 4.90
C ASP A 34 14.07 11.97 5.78
N ALA A 35 14.51 12.57 6.88
CA ALA A 35 15.49 12.01 7.82
C ALA A 35 15.03 10.69 8.47
N ARG A 36 13.73 10.38 8.44
CA ARG A 36 13.19 9.12 8.96
C ARG A 36 13.38 7.94 8.02
N VAL A 37 13.80 8.20 6.77
CA VAL A 37 13.97 7.17 5.75
C VAL A 37 15.45 6.84 5.63
N ASP A 38 15.82 5.62 6.03
CA ASP A 38 17.15 5.10 5.73
C ASP A 38 17.31 4.86 4.23
N GLN A 39 18.43 5.33 3.67
CA GLN A 39 18.68 5.28 2.23
C GLN A 39 18.88 3.85 1.72
N GLU A 40 19.48 2.97 2.52
CA GLU A 40 19.70 1.58 2.12
C GLU A 40 18.38 0.81 2.11
N GLN A 41 17.55 1.01 3.14
CA GLN A 41 16.19 0.47 3.19
C GLN A 41 15.34 0.96 2.00
N TRP A 42 15.45 2.24 1.63
CA TRP A 42 14.76 2.78 0.47
C TRP A 42 15.19 2.12 -0.84
N LYS A 43 16.51 1.94 -1.05
CA LYS A 43 17.04 1.24 -2.23
C LYS A 43 16.52 -0.20 -2.34
N LYS A 44 16.52 -0.95 -1.22
CA LYS A 44 15.96 -2.31 -1.17
C LYS A 44 14.46 -2.32 -1.51
N ALA A 45 13.71 -1.33 -1.02
CA ALA A 45 12.29 -1.20 -1.34
C ALA A 45 12.05 -0.93 -2.83
N ILE A 46 12.83 -0.04 -3.46
CA ILE A 46 12.76 0.23 -4.91
C ILE A 46 13.01 -1.06 -5.69
N GLN A 47 14.09 -1.78 -5.39
CA GLN A 47 14.42 -3.04 -6.07
C GLN A 47 13.25 -4.01 -6.00
N THR A 48 12.68 -4.18 -4.81
CA THR A 48 11.53 -5.07 -4.57
C THR A 48 10.32 -4.64 -5.40
N TRP A 49 10.02 -3.34 -5.48
CA TRP A 49 8.88 -2.83 -6.25
C TRP A 49 9.06 -2.92 -7.76
N THR A 50 10.31 -2.96 -8.24
CA THR A 50 10.61 -3.17 -9.65
C THR A 50 10.55 -4.63 -10.07
N LEU A 51 10.60 -5.58 -9.14
CA LEU A 51 10.46 -7.01 -9.44
C LEU A 51 9.11 -7.31 -10.10
N THR A 52 9.14 -8.14 -11.14
CA THR A 52 7.96 -8.55 -11.90
C THR A 52 6.94 -9.26 -11.03
N ASP A 53 7.39 -10.12 -10.11
CA ASP A 53 6.51 -10.84 -9.19
C ASP A 53 5.74 -9.89 -8.28
N TRP A 54 6.41 -8.85 -7.78
CA TRP A 54 5.76 -7.84 -6.95
C TRP A 54 4.67 -7.09 -7.72
N LYS A 55 4.94 -6.72 -8.98
CA LYS A 55 3.94 -6.10 -9.85
C LYS A 55 2.75 -7.04 -10.08
N LYS A 56 3.01 -8.31 -10.40
CA LYS A 56 1.98 -9.35 -10.59
C LYS A 56 1.07 -9.49 -9.36
N HIS A 57 1.66 -9.62 -8.17
CA HIS A 57 0.90 -9.69 -6.93
C HIS A 57 0.10 -8.40 -6.68
N SER A 58 0.68 -7.24 -6.97
CA SER A 58 -0.03 -5.96 -6.84
C SER A 58 -1.23 -5.87 -7.77
N GLU A 59 -1.15 -6.37 -9.00
CA GLU A 59 -2.26 -6.37 -9.95
C GLU A 59 -3.36 -7.34 -9.55
N ILE A 60 -3.01 -8.55 -9.12
CA ILE A 60 -3.96 -9.52 -8.58
C ILE A 60 -4.72 -8.92 -7.39
N ASN A 61 -4.02 -8.26 -6.46
CA ASN A 61 -4.66 -7.64 -5.30
C ASN A 61 -5.60 -6.48 -5.69
N LYS A 62 -5.24 -5.67 -6.70
CA LYS A 62 -6.13 -4.63 -7.24
C LYS A 62 -7.39 -5.25 -7.86
N LYS A 63 -7.24 -6.31 -8.65
CA LYS A 63 -8.37 -7.04 -9.25
C LYS A 63 -9.29 -7.66 -8.19
N ASN A 64 -8.72 -8.30 -7.18
CA ASN A 64 -9.50 -8.85 -6.07
C ASN A 64 -10.23 -7.74 -5.31
N LYS A 65 -9.59 -6.59 -5.11
CA LYS A 65 -10.22 -5.44 -4.46
C LYS A 65 -11.37 -4.85 -5.27
N SER A 66 -11.25 -4.80 -6.60
CA SER A 66 -12.35 -4.31 -7.46
C SER A 66 -13.53 -5.27 -7.51
N LEU A 67 -13.29 -6.57 -7.34
CA LEU A 67 -14.36 -7.58 -7.25
C LEU A 67 -15.04 -7.61 -5.87
N TYR A 68 -14.37 -7.10 -4.83
CA TYR A 68 -14.91 -7.06 -3.48
C TYR A 68 -16.07 -6.07 -3.41
N LYS A 69 -17.29 -6.60 -3.24
CA LYS A 69 -18.49 -5.82 -3.00
C LYS A 69 -18.61 -5.51 -1.51
N TYR A 70 -18.70 -4.22 -1.16
CA TYR A 70 -19.07 -3.82 0.18
C TYR A 70 -20.58 -3.97 0.33
N TYR A 71 -21.01 -5.04 1.00
CA TYR A 71 -22.40 -5.15 1.45
C TYR A 71 -22.60 -4.19 2.63
N HIS A 72 -22.90 -2.94 2.34
CA HIS A 72 -23.45 -2.03 3.34
C HIS A 72 -24.91 -2.42 3.56
N CYS A 73 -25.25 -2.68 4.83
CA CYS A 73 -26.57 -3.07 5.35
C CYS A 73 -26.97 -4.54 5.15
N ALA A 74 -26.67 -5.37 6.15
CA ALA A 74 -27.71 -6.27 6.66
C ALA A 74 -28.15 -5.64 7.99
N GLY A 75 -29.29 -4.95 7.99
CA GLY A 75 -29.83 -4.33 9.21
C GLY A 75 -29.86 -5.38 10.33
N THR A 76 -29.38 -5.01 11.51
CA THR A 76 -29.62 -5.79 12.72
C THR A 76 -31.12 -5.92 12.88
N LYS A 77 -31.69 -7.09 12.54
CA LYS A 77 -33.04 -7.43 12.98
C LYS A 77 -33.01 -7.46 14.51
N SER A 78 -33.56 -6.43 15.14
CA SER A 78 -33.90 -6.47 16.56
C SER A 78 -34.99 -7.52 16.72
N PHE A 79 -34.72 -8.57 17.51
CA PHE A 79 -35.72 -9.54 17.95
C PHE A 79 -36.33 -9.13 19.30
N ALA A 80 -36.46 -7.83 19.56
CA ALA A 80 -37.28 -7.36 20.66
C ALA A 80 -38.73 -7.31 20.17
N ASP A 81 -39.41 -8.46 20.22
CA ASP A 81 -40.86 -8.68 20.33
C ASP A 81 -41.18 -10.14 19.98
N ILE A 82 -40.82 -11.07 20.88
CA ILE A 82 -41.46 -12.40 21.03
C ILE A 82 -41.60 -12.69 22.52
#